data_AF-A0A410DRT8-F1
#
_entry.id   AF-A0A410DRT8-F1
#
_cell.length_a   1.000
_cell.length_b   1.000
_cell.length_c   1.000
_cell.angle_alpha   90.00
_cell.angle_beta   90.00
_cell.angle_gamma   90.00
#
_symmetry.space_group_name_H-M   'P 1'
#
loop_
_entity.id
_entity.type
_entity.pdbx_description
1 polymer ?
#
loop_
_entity_poly.entity_id
_entity_poly.type
_entity_poly.pdbx_seq_one_letter_code
_entity_poly.pdbx_strand_id
1 'polypeptide(L)'
;MIEIIRNPDVFHGKNKKINFFEGWYFKLVHPNNGNTYCFIPGIFMSRKEEMSHSFIQVLKGNECDFSYLRFKEDEFKAKSFEFYVKLGDNSFSLDGINLNINENKEKICGSLHFENIIKWPDSSINPGSMGFYNYLNFMECYSQVCAVDGDIKGKLNINGRDIDFTGGKLYVEKNWGKAFPYSYIWVQGNSFENGDGSLSCSIGHIPLPTPLKSFTGFLIGLYAKDRFYKFTTINRSKLSINYDKNKIILSTENKRYHLKIEAFYAESSFMNLYAPYDGDMVPTARETLCGKLNVTLYDKKEKEIIFKQWCNNAGVEFSKNYTELVHMLKN
;
A
#
# COMPACT_ATOMS: atom_id res chain seq x y z
N MET A 1 3.86 22.87 -9.36
CA MET A 1 3.76 21.58 -10.09
C MET A 1 4.92 20.65 -9.75
N ILE A 2 6.18 21.09 -9.89
CA ILE A 2 7.38 20.31 -9.49
C ILE A 2 7.41 19.97 -7.99
N GLU A 3 7.01 20.91 -7.12
CA GLU A 3 6.99 20.68 -5.66
C GLU A 3 6.07 19.51 -5.27
N ILE A 4 4.89 19.41 -5.88
CA ILE A 4 3.94 18.31 -5.64
C ILE A 4 4.50 16.97 -6.17
N ILE A 5 5.20 16.98 -7.31
CA ILE A 5 5.86 15.77 -7.83
C ILE A 5 6.99 15.30 -6.88
N ARG A 6 7.70 16.25 -6.27
CA ARG A 6 8.77 15.97 -5.31
C ARG A 6 8.27 15.61 -3.91
N ASN A 7 7.01 15.86 -3.61
CA ASN A 7 6.35 15.46 -2.37
C ASN A 7 5.17 14.52 -2.69
N PRO A 8 5.43 13.25 -3.03
CA PRO A 8 4.39 12.33 -3.50
C PRO A 8 3.36 11.94 -2.43
N ASP A 9 3.60 12.26 -1.16
CA ASP A 9 2.67 11.97 -0.05
C ASP A 9 1.40 12.85 -0.10
N VAL A 10 1.47 14.07 -0.64
CA VAL A 10 0.37 15.06 -0.65
C VAL A 10 -0.72 14.71 -1.66
N PHE A 11 -1.82 15.49 -1.71
CA PHE A 11 -2.88 15.31 -2.71
C PHE A 11 -2.50 15.80 -4.12
N HIS A 12 -2.68 14.97 -5.15
CA HIS A 12 -2.34 15.26 -6.56
C HIS A 12 -3.59 15.58 -7.41
N GLY A 13 -4.79 15.40 -6.86
CA GLY A 13 -6.06 15.60 -7.54
C GLY A 13 -6.56 17.04 -7.69
N LYS A 14 -5.86 18.07 -7.16
CA LYS A 14 -6.36 19.46 -7.12
C LYS A 14 -6.87 20.02 -8.45
N ASN A 15 -6.23 19.63 -9.57
CA ASN A 15 -6.58 20.10 -10.92
C ASN A 15 -7.29 19.03 -11.76
N LYS A 16 -7.77 17.95 -11.13
CA LYS A 16 -8.48 16.86 -11.77
C LYS A 16 -9.98 17.07 -11.54
N LYS A 17 -10.77 16.74 -12.57
CA LYS A 17 -12.23 16.92 -12.55
C LYS A 17 -13.00 15.64 -12.88
N ILE A 18 -12.43 14.77 -13.69
CA ILE A 18 -13.03 13.52 -14.14
C ILE A 18 -11.95 12.45 -14.31
N ASN A 19 -12.37 11.19 -14.27
CA ASN A 19 -11.52 10.01 -14.50
C ASN A 19 -10.23 10.06 -13.65
N PHE A 20 -10.40 10.31 -12.35
CA PHE A 20 -9.31 10.42 -11.41
C PHE A 20 -9.67 9.70 -10.11
N PHE A 21 -8.69 9.04 -9.51
CA PHE A 21 -8.81 8.51 -8.17
C PHE A 21 -7.54 8.87 -7.38
N GLU A 22 -7.70 8.96 -6.07
CA GLU A 22 -6.59 9.08 -5.14
C GLU A 22 -7.01 8.54 -3.77
N GLY A 23 -6.17 7.69 -3.17
CA GLY A 23 -6.44 7.08 -1.87
C GLY A 23 -5.17 6.71 -1.12
N TRP A 24 -5.27 6.65 0.20
CA TRP A 24 -4.17 6.33 1.12
C TRP A 24 -4.55 5.15 1.98
N TYR A 25 -3.85 4.04 1.83
CA TYR A 25 -3.97 2.83 2.60
C TYR A 25 -3.20 2.97 3.92
N PHE A 26 -3.91 3.11 5.04
CA PHE A 26 -3.35 3.04 6.38
C PHE A 26 -3.57 1.64 6.94
N LYS A 27 -2.50 0.90 7.21
CA LYS A 27 -2.56 -0.39 7.91
C LYS A 27 -2.02 -0.23 9.32
N LEU A 28 -2.83 -0.66 10.28
CA LEU A 28 -2.57 -0.59 11.70
C LEU A 28 -2.48 -2.02 12.24
N VAL A 29 -1.33 -2.39 12.78
CA VAL A 29 -1.12 -3.71 13.38
C VAL A 29 -1.14 -3.58 14.88
N HIS A 30 -2.07 -4.27 15.53
CA HIS A 30 -2.21 -4.29 16.98
C HIS A 30 -1.00 -5.00 17.64
N PRO A 31 -0.43 -4.45 18.73
CA PRO A 31 0.86 -4.91 19.27
C PRO A 31 0.85 -6.34 19.81
N ASN A 32 -0.25 -6.80 20.41
CA ASN A 32 -0.22 -8.03 21.22
C ASN A 32 -0.65 -9.29 20.45
N ASN A 33 -1.54 -9.13 19.48
CA ASN A 33 -2.12 -10.26 18.73
C ASN A 33 -1.92 -10.12 17.22
N GLY A 34 -1.30 -9.01 16.77
CA GLY A 34 -1.08 -8.73 15.36
C GLY A 34 -2.34 -8.51 14.54
N ASN A 35 -3.51 -8.41 15.18
CA ASN A 35 -4.75 -8.11 14.50
C ASN A 35 -4.60 -6.80 13.71
N THR A 36 -5.04 -6.81 12.47
CA THR A 36 -4.80 -5.73 11.54
C THR A 36 -6.11 -5.03 11.19
N TYR A 37 -6.08 -3.70 11.21
CA TYR A 37 -7.15 -2.85 10.70
C TYR A 37 -6.59 -1.97 9.61
N CYS A 38 -7.32 -1.83 8.50
CA CYS A 38 -6.96 -0.88 7.46
C CYS A 38 -8.06 0.15 7.23
N PHE A 39 -7.64 1.39 7.03
CA PHE A 39 -8.50 2.51 6.67
C PHE A 39 -7.96 3.13 5.38
N ILE A 40 -8.81 3.24 4.37
CA ILE A 40 -8.43 3.76 3.05
C ILE A 40 -9.32 4.96 2.72
N PRO A 41 -9.02 6.16 3.23
CA PRO A 41 -9.64 7.40 2.75
C PRO A 41 -9.25 7.65 1.29
N GLY A 42 -10.21 8.13 0.51
CA GLY A 42 -9.95 8.52 -0.87
C GLY A 42 -11.07 9.30 -1.54
N ILE A 43 -10.78 9.72 -2.76
CA ILE A 43 -11.73 10.38 -3.65
C ILE A 43 -11.72 9.68 -5.01
N PHE A 44 -12.89 9.55 -5.59
CA PHE A 44 -13.09 9.05 -6.93
C PHE A 44 -13.91 10.05 -7.75
N MET A 45 -13.32 10.55 -8.82
CA MET A 45 -13.95 11.43 -9.81
C MET A 45 -14.25 10.60 -11.06
N SER A 46 -15.51 10.29 -11.27
CA SER A 46 -15.95 9.50 -12.44
C SER A 46 -15.98 10.36 -13.71
N ARG A 47 -16.23 9.75 -14.86
CA ARG A 47 -16.61 10.47 -16.10
C ARG A 47 -18.03 11.01 -16.05
N LYS A 48 -18.88 10.41 -15.21
CA LYS A 48 -20.25 10.84 -14.93
C LYS A 48 -20.27 11.48 -13.55
N GLU A 49 -20.54 12.78 -13.47
CA GLU A 49 -20.42 13.57 -12.24
C GLU A 49 -21.22 12.96 -11.08
N GLU A 50 -22.41 12.41 -11.35
CA GLU A 50 -23.27 11.77 -10.37
C GLU A 50 -22.70 10.48 -9.75
N MET A 51 -21.65 9.91 -10.36
CA MET A 51 -20.94 8.73 -9.85
C MET A 51 -19.69 9.12 -9.06
N SER A 52 -19.26 10.38 -9.07
CA SER A 52 -18.16 10.87 -8.25
C SER A 52 -18.55 10.86 -6.78
N HIS A 53 -17.62 10.42 -5.94
CA HIS A 53 -17.82 10.33 -4.50
C HIS A 53 -16.48 10.28 -3.77
N SER A 54 -16.51 10.63 -2.49
CA SER A 54 -15.40 10.29 -1.60
C SER A 54 -15.73 9.02 -0.82
N PHE A 55 -14.71 8.36 -0.28
CA PHE A 55 -14.91 7.07 0.36
C PHE A 55 -13.91 6.83 1.50
N ILE A 56 -14.31 5.95 2.41
CA ILE A 56 -13.41 5.27 3.34
C ILE A 56 -13.65 3.77 3.18
N GLN A 57 -12.61 3.03 2.79
CA GLN A 57 -12.66 1.57 2.91
C GLN A 57 -12.18 1.17 4.30
N VAL A 58 -12.89 0.24 4.94
CA VAL A 58 -12.54 -0.30 6.25
C VAL A 58 -12.31 -1.79 6.11
N LEU A 59 -11.14 -2.27 6.54
CA LEU A 59 -10.80 -3.68 6.57
C LEU A 59 -10.55 -4.12 8.01
N LYS A 60 -11.08 -5.29 8.37
CA LYS A 60 -10.86 -5.95 9.66
C LYS A 60 -10.23 -7.30 9.39
N GLY A 61 -8.90 -7.36 9.48
CA GLY A 61 -8.10 -8.48 8.99
C GLY A 61 -8.51 -9.84 9.56
N ASN A 62 -8.55 -9.96 10.89
CA ASN A 62 -8.92 -11.21 11.55
C ASN A 62 -10.36 -11.67 11.25
N GLU A 63 -11.25 -10.73 10.94
CA GLU A 63 -12.65 -11.01 10.60
C GLU A 63 -12.82 -11.33 9.11
N CYS A 64 -11.78 -11.11 8.29
CA CYS A 64 -11.85 -11.17 6.83
C CYS A 64 -13.05 -10.34 6.30
N ASP A 65 -13.30 -9.20 6.94
CA ASP A 65 -14.46 -8.35 6.69
C ASP A 65 -14.06 -6.99 6.12
N PHE A 66 -14.89 -6.50 5.20
CA PHE A 66 -14.63 -5.34 4.37
C PHE A 66 -15.90 -4.49 4.21
N SER A 67 -15.75 -3.18 4.39
CA SER A 67 -16.80 -2.18 4.19
C SER A 67 -16.32 -1.06 3.26
N TYR A 68 -17.14 -0.71 2.25
CA TYR A 68 -16.94 0.46 1.38
C TYR A 68 -17.94 1.55 1.75
N LEU A 69 -17.47 2.57 2.49
CA LEU A 69 -18.32 3.65 2.99
C LEU A 69 -18.24 4.83 2.01
N ARG A 70 -19.38 5.24 1.46
CA ARG A 70 -19.47 6.36 0.50
C ARG A 70 -19.88 7.64 1.21
N PHE A 71 -19.21 8.71 0.86
CA PHE A 71 -19.48 10.08 1.27
C PHE A 71 -19.65 10.95 0.02
N LYS A 72 -20.21 12.14 0.17
CA LYS A 72 -20.31 13.06 -0.96
C LYS A 72 -18.92 13.52 -1.39
N GLU A 73 -18.76 13.89 -2.67
CA GLU A 73 -17.48 14.37 -3.19
C GLU A 73 -17.01 15.63 -2.44
N ASP A 74 -17.92 16.54 -2.11
CA ASP A 74 -17.62 17.83 -1.47
C ASP A 74 -17.24 17.73 0.01
N GLU A 75 -17.44 16.56 0.64
CA GLU A 75 -16.96 16.25 1.99
C GLU A 75 -15.45 15.99 2.02
N PHE A 76 -14.83 15.67 0.87
CA PHE A 76 -13.38 15.50 0.77
C PHE A 76 -12.67 16.85 0.72
N LYS A 77 -11.70 17.04 1.61
CA LYS A 77 -10.80 18.20 1.62
C LYS A 77 -9.36 17.73 1.79
N ALA A 78 -8.43 18.38 1.12
CA ALA A 78 -7.00 18.08 1.25
C ALA A 78 -6.16 19.37 1.28
N LYS A 79 -5.07 19.35 2.05
CA LYS A 79 -4.05 20.42 1.98
C LYS A 79 -3.20 20.26 0.71
N SER A 80 -2.69 21.37 0.19
CA SER A 80 -1.94 21.38 -1.08
C SER A 80 -0.46 21.00 -0.95
N PHE A 81 0.16 21.21 0.21
CA PHE A 81 1.63 21.08 0.40
C PHE A 81 2.01 20.18 1.58
N GLU A 82 1.02 19.58 2.22
CA GLU A 82 1.16 18.73 3.39
C GLU A 82 0.20 17.56 3.21
N PHE A 83 0.63 16.36 3.61
CA PHE A 83 -0.27 15.22 3.59
C PHE A 83 -1.25 15.34 4.75
N TYR A 84 -2.42 15.89 4.43
CA TYR A 84 -3.58 15.96 5.30
C TYR A 84 -4.84 15.88 4.45
N VAL A 85 -5.68 14.89 4.73
CA VAL A 85 -6.99 14.71 4.08
C VAL A 85 -8.10 14.60 5.12
N LYS A 86 -9.27 15.12 4.78
CA LYS A 86 -10.48 15.12 5.60
C LYS A 86 -11.66 14.63 4.77
N LEU A 87 -12.51 13.78 5.36
CA LEU A 87 -13.75 13.26 4.80
C LEU A 87 -14.83 13.32 5.89
N GLY A 88 -15.78 14.24 5.75
CA GLY A 88 -16.76 14.50 6.82
C GLY A 88 -16.05 14.88 8.12
N ASP A 89 -16.29 14.15 9.20
CA ASP A 89 -15.63 14.34 10.51
C ASP A 89 -14.33 13.54 10.70
N ASN A 90 -13.87 12.84 9.66
CA ASN A 90 -12.68 12.00 9.69
C ASN A 90 -11.47 12.74 9.12
N SER A 91 -10.29 12.57 9.70
CA SER A 91 -9.04 13.16 9.17
C SER A 91 -7.87 12.18 9.23
N PHE A 92 -6.98 12.29 8.24
CA PHE A 92 -5.83 11.41 8.06
C PHE A 92 -4.59 12.19 7.65
N SER A 93 -3.46 11.85 8.26
CA SER A 93 -2.14 12.43 8.00
C SER A 93 -1.05 11.45 8.45
N LEU A 94 0.23 11.80 8.28
CA LEU A 94 1.32 11.03 8.90
C LEU A 94 1.51 11.33 10.39
N ASP A 95 0.85 12.34 10.95
CA ASP A 95 0.87 12.61 12.39
C ASP A 95 -0.20 11.80 13.13
N GLY A 96 -1.21 11.30 12.42
CA GLY A 96 -2.30 10.55 13.05
C GLY A 96 -3.57 10.45 12.22
N ILE A 97 -4.51 9.70 12.77
CA ILE A 97 -5.89 9.62 12.28
C ILE A 97 -6.88 10.02 13.38
N ASN A 98 -7.96 10.67 12.98
CA ASN A 98 -9.13 10.92 13.82
C ASN A 98 -10.36 10.39 13.07
N LEU A 99 -11.10 9.48 13.70
CA LEU A 99 -12.24 8.81 13.10
C LEU A 99 -13.51 9.14 13.88
N ASN A 100 -14.58 9.40 13.14
CA ASN A 100 -15.95 9.49 13.60
C ASN A 100 -16.86 8.95 12.49
N ILE A 101 -16.86 7.63 12.35
CA ILE A 101 -17.60 6.87 11.35
C ILE A 101 -18.85 6.32 12.01
N ASN A 102 -20.02 6.64 11.45
CA ASN A 102 -21.30 6.05 11.82
C ASN A 102 -22.11 5.80 10.55
N GLU A 103 -21.62 4.87 9.74
CA GLU A 103 -22.12 4.60 8.38
C GLU A 103 -22.35 3.11 8.18
N ASN A 104 -23.48 2.75 7.55
CA ASN A 104 -23.90 1.36 7.36
C ASN A 104 -23.89 0.55 8.67
N LYS A 105 -22.99 -0.43 8.79
CA LYS A 105 -22.80 -1.28 9.97
C LYS A 105 -21.55 -0.90 10.77
N GLU A 106 -20.78 0.10 10.32
CA GLU A 106 -19.53 0.50 10.96
C GLU A 106 -19.77 1.68 11.89
N LYS A 107 -19.46 1.49 13.17
CA LYS A 107 -19.41 2.51 14.21
C LYS A 107 -18.00 2.58 14.75
N ILE A 108 -17.23 3.54 14.28
CA ILE A 108 -15.80 3.66 14.60
C ILE A 108 -15.52 5.09 15.06
N CYS A 109 -15.04 5.26 16.29
CA CYS A 109 -14.65 6.57 16.78
C CYS A 109 -13.36 6.52 17.61
N GLY A 110 -12.62 7.62 17.61
CA GLY A 110 -11.38 7.75 18.37
C GLY A 110 -10.26 8.36 17.55
N SER A 111 -9.07 8.39 18.14
CA SER A 111 -7.90 8.98 17.49
C SER A 111 -6.65 8.17 17.78
N LEU A 112 -5.76 8.13 16.80
CA LEU A 112 -4.43 7.56 16.90
C LEU A 112 -3.41 8.62 16.51
N HIS A 113 -2.34 8.71 17.27
CA HIS A 113 -1.15 9.49 16.96
C HIS A 113 -0.05 8.55 16.46
N PHE A 114 0.72 9.00 15.47
CA PHE A 114 1.81 8.23 14.91
C PHE A 114 3.15 8.87 15.23
N GLU A 115 4.10 8.04 15.65
CA GLU A 115 5.45 8.43 16.05
C GLU A 115 6.49 7.59 15.31
N ASN A 116 7.74 8.05 15.32
CA ASN A 116 8.88 7.32 14.75
C ASN A 116 8.66 6.87 13.30
N ILE A 117 7.99 7.72 12.50
CA ILE A 117 7.67 7.42 11.10
C ILE A 117 8.95 7.22 10.29
N ILE A 118 9.06 6.04 9.70
CA ILE A 118 10.11 5.68 8.77
C ILE A 118 9.55 5.81 7.36
N LYS A 119 10.04 6.79 6.61
CA LYS A 119 9.63 7.00 5.21
C LYS A 119 10.41 6.12 4.26
N TRP A 120 9.83 5.87 3.09
CA TRP A 120 10.60 5.36 1.97
C TRP A 120 11.70 6.37 1.58
N PRO A 121 12.99 5.98 1.51
CA PRO A 121 14.06 6.93 1.21
C PRO A 121 13.93 7.53 -0.19
N ASP A 122 13.91 8.85 -0.26
CA ASP A 122 13.73 9.63 -1.49
C ASP A 122 14.89 10.60 -1.74
N SER A 123 14.79 11.33 -2.85
CA SER A 123 15.72 12.40 -3.23
C SER A 123 15.04 13.30 -4.25
N SER A 124 15.61 14.47 -4.52
CA SER A 124 15.07 15.34 -5.58
C SER A 124 15.12 14.69 -6.97
N ILE A 125 16.01 13.74 -7.24
CA ILE A 125 16.09 13.05 -8.54
C ILE A 125 15.16 11.84 -8.58
N ASN A 126 14.98 11.17 -7.43
CA ASN A 126 14.10 10.02 -7.27
C ASN A 126 13.15 10.27 -6.09
N PRO A 127 12.09 11.08 -6.29
CA PRO A 127 11.13 11.36 -5.23
C PRO A 127 10.27 10.11 -4.97
N GLY A 128 10.10 9.74 -3.71
CA GLY A 128 9.24 8.64 -3.28
C GLY A 128 9.66 7.23 -3.74
N SER A 129 8.70 6.30 -3.62
CA SER A 129 8.85 4.89 -4.00
C SER A 129 9.01 4.69 -5.50
N MET A 130 8.22 5.42 -6.29
CA MET A 130 8.30 5.40 -7.75
C MET A 130 9.53 6.11 -8.33
N GLY A 131 10.27 6.89 -7.54
CA GLY A 131 11.49 7.56 -7.97
C GLY A 131 11.27 8.42 -9.23
N PHE A 132 12.14 8.26 -10.22
CA PHE A 132 12.05 9.00 -11.49
C PHE A 132 10.69 8.89 -12.20
N TYR A 133 9.92 7.80 -12.00
CA TYR A 133 8.62 7.65 -12.66
C TYR A 133 7.59 8.70 -12.23
N ASN A 134 7.76 9.33 -11.07
CA ASN A 134 6.90 10.45 -10.64
C ASN A 134 6.98 11.67 -11.56
N TYR A 135 8.07 11.82 -12.34
CA TYR A 135 8.22 12.88 -13.33
C TYR A 135 7.51 12.60 -14.66
N LEU A 136 7.11 11.35 -14.91
CA LEU A 136 6.38 10.98 -16.12
C LEU A 136 4.92 11.34 -15.93
N ASN A 137 4.28 11.99 -16.89
CA ASN A 137 2.89 12.46 -16.80
C ASN A 137 1.87 11.55 -17.48
N PHE A 138 2.30 10.39 -17.98
CA PHE A 138 1.50 9.47 -18.78
C PHE A 138 1.18 8.15 -18.07
N MET A 139 1.64 7.95 -16.84
CA MET A 139 1.36 6.72 -16.10
C MET A 139 -0.12 6.72 -15.69
N GLU A 140 -0.80 5.58 -15.87
CA GLU A 140 -2.21 5.46 -15.46
C GLU A 140 -2.37 5.36 -13.95
N CYS A 141 -1.40 4.76 -13.27
CA CYS A 141 -1.34 4.65 -11.82
C CYS A 141 0.02 5.11 -11.32
N TYR A 142 0.01 5.88 -10.25
CA TYR A 142 1.17 6.17 -9.45
C TYR A 142 1.00 5.56 -8.05
N SER A 143 2.11 5.21 -7.42
CA SER A 143 2.19 4.65 -6.07
C SER A 143 3.23 5.41 -5.25
N GLN A 144 2.97 5.54 -3.96
CA GLN A 144 3.89 6.11 -3.00
C GLN A 144 3.80 5.36 -1.67
N VAL A 145 4.91 4.79 -1.20
CA VAL A 145 4.99 4.25 0.16
C VAL A 145 5.34 5.42 1.10
N CYS A 146 4.32 6.04 1.69
CA CYS A 146 4.44 7.21 2.55
C CYS A 146 5.17 6.89 3.86
N ALA A 147 4.85 5.75 4.47
CA ALA A 147 5.50 5.24 5.67
C ALA A 147 5.73 3.73 5.52
N VAL A 148 7.00 3.32 5.58
CA VAL A 148 7.37 1.90 5.57
C VAL A 148 7.16 1.29 6.97
N ASP A 149 7.39 2.06 8.03
CA ASP A 149 7.06 1.66 9.40
C ASP A 149 6.77 2.89 10.27
N GLY A 150 6.22 2.67 11.45
CA GLY A 150 5.98 3.70 12.46
C GLY A 150 5.29 3.11 13.69
N ASP A 151 5.31 3.84 14.79
CA ASP A 151 4.69 3.43 16.04
C ASP A 151 3.36 4.15 16.25
N ILE A 152 2.40 3.45 16.86
CA ILE A 152 1.05 3.98 17.09
C ILE A 152 0.86 4.26 18.59
N LYS A 153 0.17 5.35 18.91
CA LYS A 153 -0.39 5.65 20.24
C LYS A 153 -1.88 5.99 20.15
N GLY A 154 -2.67 5.50 21.10
CA GLY A 154 -4.09 5.82 21.20
C GLY A 154 -5.00 4.63 20.97
N LYS A 155 -6.31 4.91 20.91
CA LYS A 155 -7.36 3.88 20.88
C LYS A 155 -8.45 4.25 19.89
N LEU A 156 -9.09 3.21 19.35
CA LEU A 156 -10.33 3.32 18.60
C LEU A 156 -11.39 2.48 19.30
N ASN A 157 -12.60 3.00 19.42
CA ASN A 157 -13.79 2.19 19.63
C ASN A 157 -14.25 1.69 18.25
N ILE A 158 -14.25 0.38 18.04
CA ILE A 158 -14.68 -0.27 16.80
C ILE A 158 -15.89 -1.15 17.13
N ASN A 159 -17.06 -0.75 16.66
CA ASN A 159 -18.33 -1.46 16.85
C ASN A 159 -18.62 -1.79 18.32
N GLY A 160 -18.35 -0.82 19.22
CA GLY A 160 -18.56 -0.96 20.65
C GLY A 160 -17.40 -1.62 21.41
N ARG A 161 -16.31 -2.00 20.74
CA ARG A 161 -15.11 -2.57 21.37
C ARG A 161 -13.98 -1.55 21.38
N ASP A 162 -13.46 -1.24 22.56
CA ASP A 162 -12.25 -0.41 22.67
C ASP A 162 -11.01 -1.24 22.34
N ILE A 163 -10.24 -0.76 21.36
CA ILE A 163 -9.01 -1.38 20.90
C ILE A 163 -7.87 -0.39 21.09
N ASP A 164 -6.89 -0.78 21.91
CA ASP A 164 -5.71 0.02 22.20
C ASP A 164 -4.58 -0.33 21.22
N PHE A 165 -4.24 0.61 20.36
CA PHE A 165 -3.19 0.42 19.37
C PHE A 165 -1.82 0.90 19.89
N THR A 166 -1.71 1.31 21.15
CA THR A 166 -0.47 1.83 21.71
C THR A 166 0.65 0.79 21.66
N GLY A 167 1.75 1.11 20.98
CA GLY A 167 2.86 0.18 20.71
C GLY A 167 2.68 -0.68 19.45
N GLY A 168 1.57 -0.49 18.72
CA GLY A 168 1.32 -1.12 17.43
C GLY A 168 2.13 -0.51 16.29
N LYS A 169 2.05 -1.13 15.12
CA LYS A 169 2.83 -0.74 13.93
C LYS A 169 1.98 -0.13 12.83
N LEU A 170 2.52 0.89 12.17
CA LEU A 170 1.88 1.62 11.07
C LEU A 170 2.58 1.34 9.74
N TYR A 171 1.77 1.12 8.70
CA TYR A 171 2.20 1.21 7.31
C TYR A 171 1.26 2.14 6.53
N VAL A 172 1.82 2.99 5.67
CA VAL A 172 1.03 3.89 4.82
C VAL A 172 1.50 3.84 3.38
N GLU A 173 0.60 3.50 2.47
CA GLU A 173 0.82 3.58 1.02
C GLU A 173 -0.29 4.39 0.35
N LYS A 174 0.01 5.00 -0.77
CA LYS A 174 -0.88 5.86 -1.52
C LYS A 174 -0.88 5.45 -2.98
N ASN A 175 -2.05 5.47 -3.61
CA ASN A 175 -2.17 5.37 -5.07
C ASN A 175 -3.00 6.52 -5.63
N TRP A 176 -2.63 7.00 -6.82
CA TRP A 176 -3.41 8.00 -7.54
C TRP A 176 -3.27 7.86 -9.05
N GLY A 177 -4.24 8.37 -9.81
CA GLY A 177 -4.19 8.32 -11.27
C GLY A 177 -5.56 8.10 -11.88
N LYS A 178 -5.61 7.37 -13.00
CA LYS A 178 -6.81 7.06 -13.77
C LYS A 178 -7.35 5.65 -13.51
N ALA A 179 -6.45 4.66 -13.44
CA ALA A 179 -6.78 3.26 -13.27
C ALA A 179 -5.57 2.49 -12.73
N PHE A 180 -5.81 1.36 -12.08
CA PHE A 180 -4.74 0.44 -11.67
C PHE A 180 -4.12 -0.32 -12.85
N PRO A 181 -2.92 -0.92 -12.68
CA PRO A 181 -2.26 -1.73 -13.71
C PRO A 181 -3.12 -2.85 -14.31
N TYR A 182 -2.67 -3.44 -15.43
CA TYR A 182 -3.35 -4.58 -16.07
C TYR A 182 -3.43 -5.81 -15.17
N SER A 183 -2.42 -6.03 -14.35
CA SER A 183 -2.40 -6.98 -13.24
C SER A 183 -1.30 -6.58 -12.26
N TYR A 184 -1.40 -7.01 -11.01
CA TYR A 184 -0.38 -6.73 -10.02
C TYR A 184 -0.37 -7.77 -8.88
N ILE A 185 0.76 -7.78 -8.17
CA ILE A 185 0.97 -8.47 -6.90
C ILE A 185 1.43 -7.41 -5.91
N TRP A 186 0.82 -7.38 -4.74
CA TRP A 186 1.28 -6.56 -3.62
C TRP A 186 1.45 -7.43 -2.37
N VAL A 187 2.56 -7.22 -1.67
CA VAL A 187 2.91 -7.93 -0.44
C VAL A 187 3.48 -6.94 0.56
N GLN A 188 2.97 -6.96 1.78
CA GLN A 188 3.41 -6.07 2.84
C GLN A 188 3.44 -6.78 4.19
N GLY A 189 4.45 -6.47 4.99
CA GLY A 189 4.48 -6.86 6.40
C GLY A 189 5.52 -6.06 7.17
N ASN A 190 5.15 -5.59 8.36
CA ASN A 190 5.99 -4.76 9.24
C ASN A 190 5.83 -5.11 10.72
N SER A 191 5.37 -6.33 11.00
CA SER A 191 5.22 -6.88 12.35
C SER A 191 5.94 -8.23 12.43
N PHE A 192 7.24 -8.22 12.17
CA PHE A 192 8.06 -9.44 12.23
C PHE A 192 8.30 -9.86 13.68
N GLU A 193 8.55 -11.15 13.91
CA GLU A 193 8.62 -11.77 15.25
C GLU A 193 9.65 -11.12 16.19
N ASN A 194 10.77 -10.60 15.67
CA ASN A 194 11.77 -9.93 16.51
C ASN A 194 11.57 -8.41 16.57
N GLY A 195 10.45 -7.88 16.06
CA GLY A 195 10.16 -6.44 16.03
C GLY A 195 10.93 -5.64 14.98
N ASP A 196 12.07 -6.14 14.52
CA ASP A 196 12.86 -5.54 13.45
C ASP A 196 12.31 -5.97 12.09
N GLY A 197 11.88 -5.03 11.26
CA GLY A 197 11.63 -5.30 9.84
C GLY A 197 10.36 -4.64 9.30
N SER A 198 10.45 -4.12 8.08
CA SER A 198 9.30 -3.76 7.27
C SER A 198 9.56 -4.05 5.80
N LEU A 199 8.65 -4.79 5.18
CA LEU A 199 8.66 -5.13 3.79
C LEU A 199 7.47 -4.46 3.10
N SER A 200 7.76 -3.82 1.97
CA SER A 200 6.78 -3.43 0.95
C SER A 200 7.26 -3.98 -0.39
N CYS A 201 6.34 -4.57 -1.15
CA CYS A 201 6.62 -5.21 -2.42
C CYS A 201 5.43 -5.05 -3.36
N SER A 202 5.58 -4.21 -4.38
CA SER A 202 4.59 -4.00 -5.44
C SER A 202 5.17 -4.41 -6.78
N ILE A 203 4.47 -5.25 -7.54
CA ILE A 203 4.84 -5.71 -8.89
C ILE A 203 3.64 -5.49 -9.79
N GLY A 204 3.80 -4.78 -10.91
CA GLY A 204 2.69 -4.43 -11.80
C GLY A 204 3.00 -4.61 -13.28
N HIS A 205 2.02 -5.08 -14.03
CA HIS A 205 2.00 -5.02 -15.49
C HIS A 205 1.38 -3.69 -15.93
N ILE A 206 2.24 -2.75 -16.28
CA ILE A 206 1.89 -1.34 -16.40
C ILE A 206 1.68 -0.95 -17.87
N PRO A 207 0.56 -0.31 -18.23
CA PRO A 207 0.34 0.23 -19.57
C PRO A 207 1.32 1.37 -19.90
N LEU A 208 1.73 1.45 -21.16
CA LEU A 208 2.49 2.58 -21.69
C LEU A 208 1.70 3.25 -22.82
N PRO A 209 1.94 4.54 -23.10
CA PRO A 209 1.32 5.22 -24.22
C PRO A 209 1.77 4.60 -25.55
N THR A 210 0.85 4.49 -26.50
CA THR A 210 1.12 4.02 -27.87
C THR A 210 2.26 4.83 -28.51
N PRO A 211 3.24 4.21 -29.19
CA PRO A 211 3.30 2.80 -29.63
C PRO A 211 3.91 1.82 -28.62
N LEU A 212 4.33 2.28 -27.44
CA LEU A 212 4.84 1.40 -26.38
C LEU A 212 3.67 0.58 -25.83
N LYS A 213 3.82 -0.74 -25.71
CA LYS A 213 2.72 -1.62 -25.27
C LYS A 213 2.53 -1.53 -23.75
N SER A 214 3.49 -2.07 -23.01
CA SER A 214 3.46 -2.19 -21.55
C SER A 214 4.83 -2.63 -21.05
N PHE A 215 5.04 -2.56 -19.74
CA PHE A 215 6.21 -3.14 -19.09
C PHE A 215 5.85 -3.73 -17.72
N THR A 216 6.68 -4.64 -17.22
CA THR A 216 6.57 -5.11 -15.83
C THR A 216 7.48 -4.27 -14.95
N GLY A 217 6.88 -3.47 -14.07
CA GLY A 217 7.58 -2.66 -13.07
C GLY A 217 7.48 -3.31 -11.69
N PHE A 218 8.50 -3.13 -10.86
CA PHE A 218 8.42 -3.52 -9.45
C PHE A 218 9.15 -2.54 -8.52
N LEU A 219 8.59 -2.41 -7.32
CA LEU A 219 9.06 -1.57 -6.22
C LEU A 219 9.11 -2.44 -4.96
N ILE A 220 10.30 -2.89 -4.57
CA ILE A 220 10.50 -3.72 -3.39
C ILE A 220 11.46 -3.01 -2.44
N GLY A 221 11.05 -2.86 -1.19
CA GLY A 221 11.82 -2.23 -0.12
C GLY A 221 11.74 -3.06 1.14
N LEU A 222 12.91 -3.35 1.73
CA LEU A 222 13.02 -3.94 3.05
C LEU A 222 13.75 -2.96 3.96
N TYR A 223 13.10 -2.48 5.00
CA TYR A 223 13.75 -1.83 6.13
C TYR A 223 14.09 -2.91 7.17
N ALA A 224 15.34 -3.05 7.57
CA ALA A 224 15.77 -4.01 8.58
C ALA A 224 17.08 -3.54 9.22
N LYS A 225 17.22 -3.69 10.54
CA LYS A 225 18.42 -3.29 11.30
C LYS A 225 18.86 -1.85 10.97
N ASP A 226 17.93 -0.92 11.10
CA ASP A 226 18.12 0.51 10.83
C ASP A 226 18.57 0.86 9.40
N ARG A 227 18.38 -0.06 8.45
CA ARG A 227 18.82 0.13 7.07
C ARG A 227 17.74 -0.21 6.06
N PHE A 228 17.66 0.62 5.03
CA PHE A 228 16.77 0.42 3.90
C PHE A 228 17.47 -0.27 2.73
N TYR A 229 16.91 -1.39 2.28
CA TYR A 229 17.37 -2.19 1.14
C TYR A 229 16.35 -2.09 0.02
N LYS A 230 16.76 -1.46 -1.09
CA LYS A 230 15.89 -1.14 -2.22
C LYS A 230 16.17 -2.08 -3.39
N PHE A 231 15.12 -2.66 -3.96
CA PHE A 231 15.14 -3.49 -5.16
C PHE A 231 14.03 -3.04 -6.10
N THR A 232 14.38 -2.32 -7.17
CA THR A 232 13.41 -1.75 -8.09
C THR A 232 13.85 -1.91 -9.53
N THR A 233 12.91 -1.76 -10.46
CA THR A 233 13.22 -1.68 -11.89
C THR A 233 14.24 -0.56 -12.17
N ILE A 234 14.13 0.59 -11.48
CA ILE A 234 15.01 1.75 -11.66
C ILE A 234 16.47 1.43 -11.28
N ASN A 235 16.69 0.70 -10.18
CA ASN A 235 18.04 0.35 -9.75
C ASN A 235 18.58 -0.93 -10.41
N ARG A 236 17.88 -1.41 -11.46
CA ARG A 236 18.25 -2.58 -12.27
C ARG A 236 18.37 -3.86 -11.45
N SER A 237 17.57 -3.98 -10.39
CA SER A 237 17.40 -5.27 -9.72
C SER A 237 16.76 -6.26 -10.68
N LYS A 238 16.98 -7.55 -10.44
CA LYS A 238 16.29 -8.63 -11.13
C LYS A 238 15.23 -9.21 -10.21
N LEU A 239 14.15 -9.73 -10.77
CA LEU A 239 13.05 -10.35 -10.03
C LEU A 239 12.67 -11.66 -10.70
N SER A 240 12.46 -12.69 -9.89
CA SER A 240 11.82 -13.93 -10.30
C SER A 240 10.65 -14.22 -9.36
N ILE A 241 9.61 -14.82 -9.93
CA ILE A 241 8.36 -15.16 -9.25
C ILE A 241 8.12 -16.65 -9.49
N ASN A 242 7.79 -17.38 -8.42
CA ASN A 242 7.32 -18.75 -8.51
C ASN A 242 6.04 -18.89 -7.69
N TYR A 243 5.11 -19.70 -8.21
CA TYR A 243 3.87 -20.03 -7.53
C TYR A 243 3.89 -21.48 -7.10
N ASP A 244 3.39 -21.69 -5.89
CA ASP A 244 3.02 -22.98 -5.34
C ASP A 244 1.62 -22.83 -4.73
N LYS A 245 0.92 -23.93 -4.49
CA LYS A 245 -0.43 -23.90 -3.94
C LYS A 245 -0.43 -23.07 -2.64
N ASN A 246 -1.24 -22.00 -2.60
CA ASN A 246 -1.37 -21.10 -1.46
C ASN A 246 -0.07 -20.38 -1.04
N LYS A 247 0.89 -20.23 -1.96
CA LYS A 247 2.19 -19.64 -1.70
C LYS A 247 2.77 -18.96 -2.94
N ILE A 248 3.28 -17.75 -2.77
CA ILE A 248 4.12 -17.07 -3.76
C ILE A 248 5.54 -16.91 -3.24
N ILE A 249 6.52 -17.19 -4.09
CA ILE A 249 7.95 -17.03 -3.80
C ILE A 249 8.49 -15.97 -4.74
N LEU A 250 8.92 -14.85 -4.16
CA LEU A 250 9.59 -13.76 -4.87
C LEU A 250 11.07 -13.81 -4.51
N SER A 251 11.92 -13.75 -5.53
CA SER A 251 13.36 -13.67 -5.34
C SER A 251 13.91 -12.53 -6.19
N THR A 252 14.44 -11.52 -5.51
CA THR A 252 15.02 -10.33 -6.13
C THR A 252 16.48 -10.15 -5.73
N GLU A 253 17.29 -9.65 -6.65
CA GLU A 253 18.69 -9.39 -6.38
C GLU A 253 19.23 -8.17 -7.13
N ASN A 254 20.25 -7.55 -6.53
CA ASN A 254 21.11 -6.57 -7.18
C ASN A 254 22.58 -7.04 -7.06
N LYS A 255 23.57 -6.17 -7.34
CA LYS A 255 24.99 -6.58 -7.28
C LYS A 255 25.44 -7.06 -5.90
N ARG A 256 24.86 -6.53 -4.81
CA ARG A 256 25.31 -6.80 -3.44
C ARG A 256 24.36 -7.71 -2.67
N TYR A 257 23.06 -7.58 -2.88
CA TYR A 257 22.06 -8.25 -2.04
C TYR A 257 21.18 -9.20 -2.82
N HIS A 258 20.73 -10.24 -2.13
CA HIS A 258 19.67 -11.15 -2.55
C HIS A 258 18.57 -11.15 -1.49
N LEU A 259 17.33 -10.91 -1.90
CA LEU A 259 16.15 -10.91 -1.05
C LEU A 259 15.18 -11.98 -1.54
N LYS A 260 14.83 -12.91 -0.65
CA LYS A 260 13.80 -13.93 -0.86
C LYS A 260 12.61 -13.62 0.03
N ILE A 261 11.42 -13.60 -0.55
CA ILE A 261 10.14 -13.39 0.13
C ILE A 261 9.26 -14.59 -0.19
N GLU A 262 8.82 -15.30 0.84
CA GLU A 262 7.82 -16.37 0.72
C GLU A 262 6.55 -15.90 1.40
N ALA A 263 5.50 -15.64 0.62
CA ALA A 263 4.20 -15.23 1.14
C ALA A 263 3.20 -16.37 1.05
N PHE A 264 2.63 -16.74 2.18
CA PHE A 264 1.66 -17.80 2.37
C PHE A 264 0.30 -17.18 2.65
N TYR A 265 -0.76 -17.75 2.09
CA TYR A 265 -2.12 -17.20 2.22
C TYR A 265 -3.18 -18.31 2.19
N ALA A 266 -4.38 -18.00 2.64
CA ALA A 266 -5.54 -18.88 2.49
C ALA A 266 -6.56 -18.22 1.56
N GLU A 267 -6.98 -18.89 0.49
CA GLU A 267 -7.96 -18.35 -0.47
C GLU A 267 -9.26 -17.88 0.20
N SER A 268 -9.70 -18.56 1.26
CA SER A 268 -10.90 -18.21 2.04
C SER A 268 -10.78 -16.92 2.85
N SER A 269 -9.58 -16.34 2.98
CA SER A 269 -9.34 -15.12 3.76
C SER A 269 -9.31 -13.84 2.90
N PHE A 270 -9.46 -13.97 1.58
CA PHE A 270 -9.42 -12.83 0.67
C PHE A 270 -10.73 -12.04 0.69
N MET A 271 -10.58 -10.72 0.75
CA MET A 271 -11.62 -9.72 0.58
C MET A 271 -11.48 -9.07 -0.80
N ASN A 272 -12.58 -8.64 -1.42
CA ASN A 272 -12.57 -7.98 -2.72
C ASN A 272 -12.74 -6.47 -2.52
N LEU A 273 -11.62 -5.77 -2.38
CA LEU A 273 -11.58 -4.32 -2.22
C LEU A 273 -11.93 -3.62 -3.52
N TYR A 274 -12.51 -2.42 -3.38
CA TYR A 274 -12.79 -1.56 -4.52
C TYR A 274 -11.49 -0.91 -5.01
N ALA A 275 -11.30 -0.95 -6.32
CA ALA A 275 -10.17 -0.37 -7.02
C ALA A 275 -10.64 0.28 -8.34
N PRO A 276 -9.92 1.31 -8.82
CA PRO A 276 -10.28 2.03 -10.04
C PRO A 276 -10.01 1.17 -11.29
N TYR A 277 -11.04 0.96 -12.08
CA TYR A 277 -10.97 0.23 -13.35
C TYR A 277 -11.94 0.84 -14.37
N ASP A 278 -11.43 1.17 -15.56
CA ASP A 278 -12.19 1.71 -16.68
C ASP A 278 -13.15 2.87 -16.36
N GLY A 279 -12.72 3.76 -15.45
CA GLY A 279 -13.53 4.92 -15.07
C GLY A 279 -14.65 4.64 -14.06
N ASP A 280 -14.60 3.49 -13.38
CA ASP A 280 -15.44 3.09 -12.25
C ASP A 280 -14.59 2.58 -11.06
N MET A 281 -15.21 2.49 -9.88
CA MET A 281 -14.66 1.80 -8.70
C MET A 281 -15.30 0.41 -8.59
N VAL A 282 -14.50 -0.66 -8.68
CA VAL A 282 -14.99 -2.04 -8.77
C VAL A 282 -14.25 -2.99 -7.81
N PRO A 283 -14.92 -4.02 -7.25
CA PRO A 283 -14.34 -4.93 -6.26
C PRO A 283 -13.39 -5.96 -6.90
N THR A 284 -12.18 -5.54 -7.27
CA THR A 284 -11.23 -6.34 -8.07
C THR A 284 -9.85 -6.51 -7.42
N ALA A 285 -9.56 -5.77 -6.35
CA ALA A 285 -8.37 -5.93 -5.55
C ALA A 285 -8.60 -7.03 -4.52
N ARG A 286 -8.09 -8.24 -4.80
CA ARG A 286 -8.25 -9.38 -3.89
C ARG A 286 -7.16 -9.31 -2.83
N GLU A 287 -7.48 -8.86 -1.63
CA GLU A 287 -6.52 -8.70 -0.52
C GLU A 287 -6.84 -9.61 0.66
N THR A 288 -5.81 -10.18 1.29
CA THR A 288 -5.88 -10.75 2.64
C THR A 288 -4.88 -10.07 3.56
N LEU A 289 -5.27 -9.87 4.82
CA LEU A 289 -4.40 -9.38 5.91
C LEU A 289 -3.93 -10.51 6.83
N CYS A 290 -4.37 -11.74 6.57
CA CYS A 290 -4.07 -12.96 7.33
C CYS A 290 -2.89 -13.75 6.72
N GLY A 291 -2.14 -13.13 5.80
CA GLY A 291 -0.99 -13.74 5.16
C GLY A 291 0.16 -13.95 6.12
N LYS A 292 1.07 -14.86 5.79
CA LYS A 292 2.34 -15.04 6.50
C LYS A 292 3.50 -14.81 5.57
N LEU A 293 4.57 -14.22 6.07
CA LEU A 293 5.81 -14.02 5.32
C LEU A 293 6.96 -14.76 5.99
N ASN A 294 7.81 -15.36 5.18
CA ASN A 294 9.19 -15.70 5.56
C ASN A 294 10.12 -14.92 4.63
N VAL A 295 10.89 -13.99 5.21
CA VAL A 295 11.74 -13.07 4.44
C VAL A 295 13.19 -13.31 4.80
N THR A 296 14.04 -13.49 3.78
CA THR A 296 15.49 -13.67 3.95
C THR A 296 16.25 -12.67 3.10
N LEU A 297 17.12 -11.86 3.72
CA LEU A 297 18.07 -10.97 3.06
C LEU A 297 19.50 -11.51 3.26
N TYR A 298 20.23 -11.65 2.17
CA TYR A 298 21.60 -12.13 2.12
C TYR A 298 22.54 -11.09 1.50
N ASP A 299 23.68 -10.80 2.15
CA ASP A 299 24.77 -10.01 1.56
C ASP A 299 25.71 -10.95 0.80
N LYS A 300 25.75 -10.82 -0.53
CA LYS A 300 26.58 -11.67 -1.40
C LYS A 300 28.07 -11.39 -1.24
N LYS A 301 28.44 -10.18 -0.82
CA LYS A 301 29.83 -9.78 -0.64
C LYS A 301 30.38 -10.36 0.66
N GLU A 302 29.66 -10.14 1.75
CA GLU A 302 30.08 -10.60 3.09
C GLU A 302 29.70 -12.08 3.35
N LYS A 303 28.90 -12.67 2.44
CA LYS A 303 28.44 -14.06 2.46
C LYS A 303 27.61 -14.43 3.70
N GLU A 304 26.80 -13.50 4.19
CA GLU A 304 26.04 -13.67 5.42
C GLU A 304 24.54 -13.35 5.25
N ILE A 305 23.71 -13.94 6.13
CA ILE A 305 22.30 -13.59 6.24
C ILE A 305 22.17 -12.38 7.17
N ILE A 306 21.71 -11.26 6.62
CA ILE A 306 21.47 -10.03 7.39
C ILE A 306 20.14 -10.12 8.12
N PHE A 307 19.13 -10.69 7.47
CA PHE A 307 17.75 -10.73 7.94
C PHE A 307 17.13 -12.07 7.60
N LYS A 308 16.47 -12.72 8.56
CA LYS A 308 15.66 -13.92 8.34
C LYS A 308 14.58 -14.00 9.40
N GLN A 309 13.34 -13.64 9.06
CA GLN A 309 12.25 -13.57 10.04
C GLN A 309 10.90 -13.92 9.43
N TRP A 310 9.99 -14.30 10.32
CA TRP A 310 8.57 -14.50 10.01
C TRP A 310 7.74 -13.28 10.38
N CYS A 311 6.67 -13.03 9.63
CA CYS A 311 5.61 -12.07 9.95
C CYS A 311 4.26 -12.78 9.76
N ASN A 312 3.40 -12.77 10.79
CA ASN A 312 2.17 -13.58 10.82
C ASN A 312 0.88 -12.83 10.41
N ASN A 313 0.96 -11.53 10.09
CA ASN A 313 -0.19 -10.69 9.71
C ASN A 313 0.17 -9.79 8.52
N ALA A 314 0.52 -10.45 7.42
CA ALA A 314 0.95 -9.80 6.20
C ALA A 314 -0.22 -9.52 5.27
N GLY A 315 -0.14 -8.37 4.61
CA GLY A 315 -0.96 -8.06 3.45
C GLY A 315 -0.46 -8.84 2.24
N VAL A 316 -1.37 -9.54 1.57
CA VAL A 316 -1.12 -10.18 0.28
C VAL A 316 -2.29 -9.83 -0.63
N GLU A 317 -2.01 -9.19 -1.74
CA GLU A 317 -3.02 -8.75 -2.70
C GLU A 317 -2.66 -9.22 -4.12
N PHE A 318 -3.68 -9.70 -4.82
CA PHE A 318 -3.60 -10.09 -6.21
C PHE A 318 -4.72 -9.43 -7.00
N SER A 319 -4.43 -9.00 -8.24
CA SER A 319 -5.47 -8.52 -9.13
C SER A 319 -5.34 -9.04 -10.55
N LYS A 320 -6.49 -9.38 -11.13
CA LYS A 320 -6.65 -9.87 -12.50
C LYS A 320 -5.72 -11.06 -12.78
N ASN A 321 -5.12 -11.13 -13.97
CA ASN A 321 -4.25 -12.23 -14.37
C ASN A 321 -2.81 -12.03 -13.84
N TYR A 322 -2.67 -12.03 -12.51
CA TYR A 322 -1.37 -11.82 -11.84
C TYR A 322 -0.37 -12.95 -12.11
N THR A 323 -0.82 -14.14 -12.50
CA THR A 323 0.06 -15.28 -12.79
C THR A 323 0.89 -15.07 -14.06
N GLU A 324 0.40 -14.28 -15.02
CA GLU A 324 1.15 -13.91 -16.24
C GLU A 324 2.44 -13.11 -15.95
N LEU A 325 2.52 -12.44 -14.79
CA LEU A 325 3.72 -11.70 -14.39
C LEU A 325 4.98 -12.59 -14.32
N VAL A 326 4.82 -13.89 -14.05
CA VAL A 326 5.94 -14.87 -14.10
C VAL A 326 6.53 -14.99 -15.49
N HIS A 327 5.68 -15.03 -16.51
CA HIS A 327 6.11 -15.21 -17.90
C HIS A 327 6.74 -13.94 -18.45
N MET A 328 6.22 -12.78 -18.06
CA MET A 328 6.73 -11.48 -18.54
C MET A 328 8.14 -11.15 -18.02
N LEU A 329 8.52 -11.66 -16.83
CA LEU A 329 9.84 -11.43 -16.25
C LEU A 329 10.95 -12.35 -16.79
N LYS A 330 10.59 -13.37 -17.60
CA LYS A 330 11.55 -14.30 -18.23
C LYS A 330 12.02 -13.85 -19.61
N ASN A 331 11.44 -12.78 -20.16
CA ASN A 331 11.75 -12.19 -21.46
C ASN A 331 12.54 -10.88 -21.31
#